data_AF-A0AAD3H3E0-F1
#
_entry.id   AF-A0AAD3H3E0-F1
#
_cell.length_a   1.000
_cell.length_b   1.000
_cell.length_c   1.000
_cell.angle_alpha   90.00
_cell.angle_beta   90.00
_cell.angle_gamma   90.00
#
_symmetry.space_group_name_H-M   'P 1'
#
loop_
_entity.id
_entity.type
_entity.pdbx_description
1 polymer ?
#
loop_
_entity_poly.entity_id
_entity_poly.type
_entity_poly.pdbx_seq_one_letter_code
_entity_poly.pdbx_strand_id
1 'polypeptide(L)'
;MKQFSFLFAALSITNQIELVDAFSTSSISSISVMKDTSLRLHSSYDRRSFLANTAATSFVFSSLAFPVPAFADTLLMDKGTPDVEAFKGGVEEAKNRLRLAILDIDNLLANYEEISKNGGGDNVRLYLGTQGLKSHMYGITKVVKALKEEADDIVEYTEASNEFEAYLFQAEGAAYQSLFAEHSSAKSTPESLLKTAKKDIVNMRKFMGDLAEQLSIKV
;
A
#
# COMPACT_ATOMS: atom_id res chain seq x y z
N MET A 1 -52.51 10.24 38.51
CA MET A 1 -53.53 11.00 37.77
C MET A 1 -52.84 12.11 36.98
N LYS A 2 -53.30 12.32 35.74
CA LYS A 2 -52.93 13.33 34.72
C LYS A 2 -51.60 13.04 33.99
N GLN A 3 -51.55 12.45 32.78
CA GLN A 3 -52.19 12.65 31.47
C GLN A 3 -51.57 13.73 30.56
N PHE A 4 -51.25 13.27 29.33
CA PHE A 4 -51.12 13.96 28.02
C PHE A 4 -49.91 14.90 27.83
N SER A 5 -49.23 14.97 26.67
CA SER A 5 -49.59 14.52 25.32
C SER A 5 -48.36 14.32 24.42
N PHE A 6 -48.51 13.41 23.46
CA PHE A 6 -47.65 13.15 22.30
C PHE A 6 -47.59 14.35 21.35
N LEU A 7 -46.44 14.52 20.68
CA LEU A 7 -46.42 15.07 19.32
C LEU A 7 -45.34 14.37 18.46
N PHE A 8 -45.85 13.66 17.46
CA PHE A 8 -45.15 13.10 16.30
C PHE A 8 -44.59 14.23 15.42
N ALA A 9 -43.40 14.05 14.85
CA ALA A 9 -42.97 14.79 13.68
C ALA A 9 -42.28 13.84 12.69
N ALA A 10 -42.73 13.94 11.44
CA ALA A 10 -42.64 12.94 10.39
C ALA A 10 -41.25 12.77 9.77
N LEU A 11 -41.00 11.52 9.42
CA LEU A 11 -40.07 11.05 8.40
C LEU A 11 -40.55 11.52 7.01
N SER A 12 -39.67 12.14 6.22
CA SER A 12 -39.84 12.16 4.77
C SER A 12 -38.48 12.21 4.09
N ILE A 13 -38.07 11.05 3.59
CA ILE A 13 -36.92 10.86 2.71
C ILE A 13 -37.49 10.89 1.30
N THR A 14 -37.05 11.84 0.48
CA THR A 14 -37.38 11.89 -0.95
C THR A 14 -36.08 11.88 -1.74
N ASN A 15 -35.86 10.77 -2.46
CA ASN A 15 -34.93 10.62 -3.56
C ASN A 15 -35.26 11.60 -4.70
N GLN A 16 -34.23 12.14 -5.37
CA GLN A 16 -34.27 12.35 -6.82
C GLN A 16 -32.87 12.18 -7.43
N ILE A 17 -32.88 11.54 -8.59
CA ILE A 17 -31.79 11.12 -9.48
C ILE A 17 -31.62 12.20 -10.57
N GLU A 18 -30.57 12.09 -11.39
CA GLU A 18 -30.34 12.73 -12.71
C GLU A 18 -29.55 14.07 -12.69
N LEU A 19 -28.67 14.41 -13.63
CA LEU A 19 -28.23 13.82 -14.89
C LEU A 19 -26.88 14.44 -15.31
N VAL A 20 -26.32 13.81 -16.34
CA VAL A 20 -25.11 14.06 -17.14
C VAL A 20 -24.94 15.50 -17.65
N ASP A 21 -23.67 15.91 -17.80
CA ASP A 21 -23.07 16.59 -18.97
C ASP A 21 -22.11 17.74 -18.61
N ALA A 22 -20.81 17.53 -18.85
CA ALA A 22 -19.88 18.55 -19.34
C ALA A 22 -18.54 17.89 -19.75
N PHE A 23 -18.58 17.06 -20.80
CA PHE A 23 -17.38 16.68 -21.54
C PHE A 23 -16.98 17.87 -22.42
N SER A 24 -16.14 18.76 -21.88
CA SER A 24 -15.55 19.87 -22.66
C SER A 24 -14.30 19.36 -23.37
N THR A 25 -14.47 19.04 -24.64
CA THR A 25 -13.40 18.82 -25.61
C THR A 25 -12.64 20.13 -25.83
N SER A 26 -11.41 20.21 -25.32
CA SER A 26 -10.44 21.21 -25.80
C SER A 26 -9.54 20.58 -26.85
N SER A 27 -9.63 21.18 -28.03
CA SER A 27 -9.04 20.80 -29.29
C SER A 27 -7.52 20.70 -29.27
N ILE A 28 -7.07 19.72 -30.06
CA ILE A 28 -5.71 19.56 -30.58
C ILE A 28 -5.31 20.84 -31.31
N SER A 29 -4.16 21.42 -30.93
CA SER A 29 -3.46 22.41 -31.73
C SER A 29 -2.06 21.92 -32.08
N SER A 30 -1.74 22.12 -33.35
CA SER A 30 -0.69 21.55 -34.17
C SER A 30 0.72 21.92 -33.70
N ILE A 31 1.58 20.92 -33.49
CA ILE A 31 3.02 21.12 -33.32
C ILE A 31 3.63 21.37 -34.69
N SER A 32 4.15 22.58 -34.90
CA SER A 32 4.97 22.92 -36.07
C SER A 32 6.39 22.37 -35.91
N VAL A 33 6.82 21.66 -36.94
CA VAL A 33 8.18 21.20 -37.17
C VAL A 33 9.03 22.39 -37.61
N MET A 34 10.09 22.72 -36.86
CA MET A 34 11.23 23.47 -37.41
C MET A 34 12.49 22.62 -37.32
N LYS A 35 13.03 22.34 -38.51
CA LYS A 35 14.40 21.85 -38.77
C LYS A 35 15.33 23.05 -38.89
N ASP A 36 16.50 22.94 -38.28
CA ASP A 36 17.85 23.29 -38.78
C ASP A 36 18.77 23.61 -37.59
N THR A 37 20.09 23.40 -37.59
CA THR A 37 21.03 22.51 -38.27
C THR A 37 22.35 22.65 -37.49
N SER A 38 22.99 21.51 -37.21
CA SER A 38 24.38 21.27 -36.77
C SER A 38 25.23 22.37 -36.09
N LEU A 39 25.78 22.05 -34.91
CA LEU A 39 27.25 22.07 -34.73
C LEU A 39 27.69 20.88 -33.85
N ARG A 40 28.52 20.03 -34.45
CA ARG A 40 29.27 18.96 -33.79
C ARG A 40 30.32 19.58 -32.86
N LEU A 41 30.38 19.11 -31.61
CA LEU A 41 31.63 19.00 -30.88
C LEU A 41 31.68 17.63 -30.21
N HIS A 42 32.80 16.98 -30.47
CA HIS A 42 33.15 15.59 -30.22
C HIS A 42 33.42 15.38 -28.72
N SER A 43 32.81 14.37 -28.13
CA SER A 43 33.19 13.88 -26.81
C SER A 43 32.71 12.44 -26.65
N SER A 44 33.43 11.52 -27.30
CA SER A 44 33.42 10.10 -26.94
C SER A 44 34.00 9.95 -25.53
N TYR A 45 33.13 9.97 -24.52
CA TYR A 45 33.43 9.33 -23.25
C TYR A 45 32.73 7.98 -23.22
N ASP A 46 33.51 6.97 -23.61
CA ASP A 46 33.31 5.58 -23.25
C ASP A 46 33.05 5.50 -21.72
N ARG A 47 31.79 5.34 -21.31
CA ARG A 47 31.45 4.98 -19.92
C ARG A 47 31.52 3.47 -19.68
N ARG A 48 32.31 2.75 -20.48
CA ARG A 48 32.42 1.29 -20.47
C ARG A 48 33.86 0.84 -20.33
N SER A 49 34.58 1.38 -19.35
CA SER A 49 35.87 0.83 -18.95
C SER A 49 36.19 1.11 -17.48
N PHE A 50 35.51 0.40 -16.57
CA PHE A 50 36.16 -0.02 -15.34
C PHE A 50 35.87 -1.50 -15.16
N LEU A 51 36.63 -2.28 -15.92
CA LEU A 51 36.98 -3.66 -15.62
C LEU A 51 37.23 -3.78 -14.11
N ALA A 52 36.49 -4.66 -13.47
CA ALA A 52 36.96 -6.00 -13.15
C ALA A 52 38.11 -5.99 -12.15
N ASN A 53 37.76 -6.19 -10.88
CA ASN A 53 38.61 -6.87 -9.90
C ASN A 53 37.67 -7.34 -8.76
N THR A 54 37.29 -8.62 -8.74
CA THR A 54 37.88 -9.64 -7.87
C THR A 54 37.35 -9.57 -6.43
N ALA A 55 36.49 -10.53 -6.07
CA ALA A 55 36.74 -11.51 -5.01
C ALA A 55 35.44 -12.27 -4.69
N ALA A 56 35.43 -13.57 -4.98
CA ALA A 56 34.45 -14.49 -4.43
C ALA A 56 34.75 -14.71 -2.95
N THR A 57 33.92 -14.18 -2.06
CA THR A 57 33.91 -14.52 -0.64
C THR A 57 32.74 -15.44 -0.36
N SER A 58 33.04 -16.73 -0.20
CA SER A 58 32.14 -17.75 0.31
C SER A 58 31.81 -17.45 1.77
N PHE A 59 30.55 -17.13 2.08
CA PHE A 59 30.07 -17.12 3.46
C PHE A 59 29.33 -18.43 3.73
N VAL A 60 29.93 -19.24 4.61
CA VAL A 60 29.27 -20.36 5.26
C VAL A 60 28.41 -19.78 6.38
N PHE A 61 27.09 -19.85 6.25
CA PHE A 61 26.16 -19.55 7.35
C PHE A 61 25.54 -20.86 7.83
N SER A 62 26.02 -21.36 8.96
CA SER A 62 25.40 -22.47 9.67
C SER A 62 25.30 -22.09 11.14
N SER A 63 24.07 -21.82 11.61
CA SER A 63 23.52 -22.42 12.82
C SER A 63 22.11 -21.88 13.10
N LEU A 64 21.23 -22.80 13.45
CA LEU A 64 19.87 -22.66 13.92
C LEU A 64 19.77 -21.70 15.12
N ALA A 65 18.95 -20.65 14.97
CA ALA A 65 18.33 -19.93 16.07
C ALA A 65 17.06 -19.28 15.51
N PHE A 66 15.89 -19.67 16.01
CA PHE A 66 14.63 -19.01 15.68
C PHE A 66 14.63 -17.60 16.28
N PRO A 67 14.55 -16.53 15.48
CA PRO A 67 14.34 -15.20 16.02
C PRO A 67 12.85 -14.83 15.95
N VAL A 68 12.32 -14.47 17.10
CA VAL A 68 11.11 -13.64 17.25
C VAL A 68 11.30 -12.36 16.39
N PRO A 69 10.27 -11.84 15.71
CA PRO A 69 10.45 -10.89 14.62
C PRO A 69 10.81 -9.49 15.14
N ALA A 70 12.11 -9.23 15.30
CA ALA A 70 12.66 -7.89 15.47
C ALA A 70 13.39 -7.39 14.20
N PHE A 71 13.37 -8.17 13.12
CA PHE A 71 14.08 -7.85 11.88
C PHE A 71 13.29 -6.97 10.91
N ALA A 72 11.97 -6.85 11.06
CA ALA A 72 11.16 -6.06 10.13
C ALA A 72 11.17 -4.54 10.46
N ASP A 73 11.46 -4.16 11.70
CA ASP A 73 11.33 -2.77 12.16
C ASP A 73 12.38 -1.81 11.60
N THR A 74 13.60 -2.31 11.41
CA THR A 74 14.73 -1.47 10.99
C THR A 74 15.01 -1.59 9.51
N LEU A 75 14.52 -2.63 8.83
CA LEU A 75 14.83 -2.89 7.42
C LEU A 75 14.06 -1.97 6.45
N LEU A 76 12.77 -1.70 6.66
CA LEU A 76 12.03 -0.86 5.70
C LEU A 76 12.48 0.61 5.74
N MET A 77 12.89 1.08 6.92
CA MET A 77 13.39 2.43 7.15
C MET A 77 14.87 2.59 6.75
N ASP A 78 15.66 1.51 6.77
CA ASP A 78 17.08 1.54 6.37
C ASP A 78 17.24 1.68 4.86
N LYS A 79 17.99 2.69 4.41
CA LYS A 79 18.29 2.97 3.00
C LYS A 79 19.16 1.89 2.34
N GLY A 80 19.77 1.00 3.11
CA GLY A 80 20.57 -0.11 2.63
C GLY A 80 19.78 -1.35 2.18
N THR A 81 18.50 -1.46 2.56
CA THR A 81 17.68 -2.64 2.25
C THR A 81 17.32 -2.69 0.77
N PRO A 82 17.51 -3.84 0.08
CA PRO A 82 17.20 -3.98 -1.33
C PRO A 82 15.70 -3.79 -1.59
N ASP A 83 15.37 -3.18 -2.72
CA ASP A 83 13.98 -3.02 -3.16
C ASP A 83 13.35 -4.38 -3.49
N VAL A 84 12.07 -4.52 -3.16
CA VAL A 84 11.28 -5.69 -3.55
C VAL A 84 10.95 -5.56 -5.03
N GLU A 85 11.31 -6.57 -5.82
CA GLU A 85 11.01 -6.60 -7.24
C GLU A 85 9.49 -6.52 -7.48
N ALA A 86 9.09 -5.95 -8.62
CA ALA A 86 7.69 -5.98 -9.02
C ALA A 86 7.23 -7.43 -9.24
N PHE A 87 6.04 -7.76 -8.76
CA PHE A 87 5.44 -9.08 -8.90
C PHE A 87 5.32 -9.49 -10.37
N LYS A 88 5.81 -10.69 -10.72
CA LYS A 88 5.91 -11.18 -12.10
C LYS A 88 4.79 -12.14 -12.53
N GLY A 89 3.92 -12.56 -11.61
CA GLY A 89 2.75 -13.39 -11.94
C GLY A 89 2.81 -14.85 -11.48
N GLY A 90 3.89 -15.30 -10.82
CA GLY A 90 3.98 -16.69 -10.34
C GLY A 90 3.09 -16.95 -9.12
N VAL A 91 2.39 -18.09 -9.09
CA VAL A 91 1.50 -18.46 -7.97
C VAL A 91 2.26 -18.67 -6.66
N GLU A 92 3.34 -19.44 -6.68
CA GLU A 92 4.17 -19.67 -5.48
C GLU A 92 4.84 -18.39 -4.98
N GLU A 93 5.29 -17.55 -5.92
CA GLU A 93 5.80 -16.20 -5.62
C GLU A 93 4.71 -15.36 -4.95
N ALA A 94 3.47 -15.43 -5.45
CA ALA A 94 2.35 -14.70 -4.92
C ALA A 94 1.97 -15.15 -3.49
N LYS A 95 1.89 -16.47 -3.24
CA LYS A 95 1.60 -17.02 -1.90
C LYS A 95 2.69 -16.59 -0.90
N ASN A 96 3.96 -16.69 -1.28
CA ASN A 96 5.06 -16.25 -0.42
C ASN A 96 5.04 -14.74 -0.18
N ARG A 97 4.73 -13.94 -1.21
CA ARG A 97 4.63 -12.49 -1.09
C ARG A 97 3.49 -12.07 -0.17
N LEU A 98 2.32 -12.71 -0.28
CA LEU A 98 1.22 -12.48 0.65
C LEU A 98 1.63 -12.81 2.09
N ARG A 99 2.32 -13.93 2.31
CA ARG A 99 2.84 -14.30 3.63
C ARG A 99 3.80 -13.24 4.21
N LEU A 100 4.76 -12.78 3.41
CA LEU A 100 5.71 -11.74 3.84
C LEU A 100 5.01 -10.39 4.07
N ALA A 101 4.03 -10.04 3.23
CA ALA A 101 3.22 -8.84 3.41
C ALA A 101 2.43 -8.88 4.72
N ILE A 102 1.91 -10.05 5.12
CA ILE A 102 1.25 -10.21 6.41
C ILE A 102 2.22 -9.92 7.57
N LEU A 103 3.45 -10.42 7.49
CA LEU A 103 4.48 -10.15 8.50
C LEU A 103 4.86 -8.66 8.56
N ASP A 104 4.94 -7.98 7.41
CA ASP A 104 5.19 -6.53 7.36
C ASP A 104 4.06 -5.75 8.08
N ILE A 105 2.80 -6.17 7.89
CA ILE A 105 1.64 -5.55 8.56
C ILE A 105 1.59 -5.89 10.05
N ASP A 106 1.90 -7.13 10.45
CA ASP A 106 2.00 -7.51 11.85
C ASP A 106 3.08 -6.69 12.57
N ASN A 107 4.20 -6.44 11.89
CA ASN A 107 5.25 -5.58 12.41
C ASN A 107 4.81 -4.10 12.49
N LEU A 108 4.13 -3.59 11.46
CA LEU A 108 3.55 -2.24 11.48
C LEU A 108 2.60 -2.07 12.66
N LEU A 109 1.75 -3.05 12.95
CA LEU A 109 0.80 -3.00 14.05
C LEU A 109 1.48 -3.09 15.42
N ALA A 110 2.51 -3.92 15.56
CA ALA A 110 3.28 -4.06 16.79
C ALA A 110 4.00 -2.75 17.16
N ASN A 111 4.54 -2.05 16.16
CA ASN A 111 5.38 -0.87 16.36
C ASN A 111 4.73 0.43 15.88
N TYR A 112 3.40 0.41 15.72
CA TYR A 112 2.66 1.49 15.08
C TYR A 112 2.89 2.86 15.72
N GLU A 113 2.91 2.92 17.06
CA GLU A 113 3.09 4.16 17.80
C GLU A 113 4.47 4.78 17.56
N GLU A 114 5.51 3.95 17.44
CA GLU A 114 6.87 4.42 17.15
C GLU A 114 7.02 4.86 15.68
N ILE A 115 6.53 4.02 14.75
CA ILE A 115 6.60 4.28 13.31
C ILE A 115 5.89 5.59 12.96
N SER A 116 4.66 5.75 13.46
CA SER A 116 3.84 6.94 13.21
C SER A 116 4.37 8.19 13.90
N LYS A 117 5.03 8.07 15.06
CA LYS A 117 5.67 9.22 15.73
C LYS A 117 6.93 9.70 15.01
N ASN A 118 7.73 8.79 14.46
CA ASN A 118 9.02 9.13 13.86
C ASN A 118 8.91 9.70 12.43
N GLY A 119 7.86 9.39 11.68
CA GLY A 119 7.67 9.90 10.32
C GLY A 119 6.22 10.04 9.87
N GLY A 120 5.28 10.12 10.82
CA GLY A 120 3.88 10.39 10.54
C GLY A 120 3.24 9.37 9.61
N GLY A 121 2.38 9.88 8.73
CA GLY A 121 1.72 9.07 7.71
C GLY A 121 2.65 8.52 6.64
N ASP A 122 3.81 9.14 6.39
CA ASP A 122 4.74 8.75 5.32
C ASP A 122 5.34 7.37 5.64
N ASN A 123 5.76 7.18 6.89
CA ASN A 123 6.26 5.91 7.38
C ASN A 123 5.18 4.83 7.33
N VAL A 124 3.94 5.13 7.72
CA VAL A 124 2.83 4.16 7.62
C VAL A 124 2.62 3.73 6.16
N ARG A 125 2.66 4.67 5.21
CA ARG A 125 2.50 4.40 3.77
C ARG A 125 3.64 3.58 3.16
N LEU A 126 4.86 3.69 3.71
CA LEU A 126 5.98 2.84 3.33
C LEU A 126 5.69 1.36 3.65
N TYR A 127 5.11 1.07 4.81
CA TYR A 127 4.70 -0.30 5.18
C TYR A 127 3.49 -0.78 4.38
N LEU A 128 2.52 0.10 4.09
CA LEU A 128 1.38 -0.22 3.21
C LEU A 128 1.79 -0.45 1.75
N GLY A 129 3.06 -0.22 1.39
CA GLY A 129 3.59 -0.47 0.05
C GLY A 129 3.04 0.46 -1.03
N THR A 130 2.38 1.55 -0.62
CA THR A 130 1.89 2.61 -1.51
C THR A 130 2.94 3.69 -1.73
N GLN A 131 3.93 3.72 -0.86
CA GLN A 131 5.13 4.53 -0.98
C GLN A 131 6.37 3.62 -0.92
N GLY A 132 7.36 3.92 -1.77
CA GLY A 132 8.58 3.11 -1.86
C GLY A 132 8.35 1.70 -2.40
N LEU A 133 9.44 0.92 -2.44
CA LEU A 133 9.47 -0.42 -3.02
C LEU A 133 9.90 -1.49 -2.02
N LYS A 134 10.07 -1.13 -0.75
CA LYS A 134 10.71 -2.01 0.24
C LYS A 134 9.74 -2.96 0.93
N SER A 135 8.47 -2.56 1.08
CA SER A 135 7.45 -3.40 1.69
C SER A 135 6.98 -4.47 0.70
N HIS A 136 6.73 -5.68 1.20
CA HIS A 136 6.13 -6.75 0.40
C HIS A 136 4.67 -6.44 0.03
N MET A 137 4.06 -5.44 0.69
CA MET A 137 2.78 -4.85 0.29
C MET A 137 2.85 -4.10 -1.06
N TYR A 138 4.05 -3.80 -1.57
CA TYR A 138 4.19 -3.15 -2.87
C TYR A 138 3.51 -3.98 -3.97
N GLY A 139 2.50 -3.43 -4.63
CA GLY A 139 1.74 -4.13 -5.67
C GLY A 139 0.87 -5.30 -5.19
N ILE A 140 0.57 -5.39 -3.89
CA ILE A 140 -0.15 -6.51 -3.28
C ILE A 140 -1.53 -6.78 -3.90
N THR A 141 -2.23 -5.76 -4.40
CA THR A 141 -3.53 -5.95 -5.08
C THR A 141 -3.43 -6.84 -6.31
N LYS A 142 -2.29 -6.79 -7.03
CA LYS A 142 -2.03 -7.68 -8.17
C LYS A 142 -1.73 -9.11 -7.70
N VAL A 143 -1.05 -9.25 -6.57
CA VAL A 143 -0.72 -10.54 -5.95
C VAL A 143 -2.01 -11.25 -5.53
N VAL A 144 -2.87 -10.55 -4.79
CA VAL A 144 -4.18 -11.08 -4.34
C VAL A 144 -5.05 -11.44 -5.55
N LYS A 145 -5.06 -10.63 -6.61
CA LYS A 145 -5.80 -10.96 -7.85
C LYS A 145 -5.27 -12.21 -8.55
N ALA A 146 -3.96 -12.44 -8.56
CA ALA A 146 -3.34 -13.61 -9.18
C ALA A 146 -3.62 -14.92 -8.42
N LEU A 147 -3.93 -14.84 -7.12
CA LEU A 147 -4.20 -15.99 -6.26
C LEU A 147 -5.67 -16.44 -6.27
N LYS A 148 -6.55 -15.70 -6.96
CA LYS A 148 -7.99 -15.98 -6.95
C LYS A 148 -8.35 -17.41 -7.40
N GLU A 149 -7.69 -17.91 -8.43
CA GLU A 149 -7.95 -19.24 -9.00
C GLU A 149 -7.44 -20.40 -8.11
N GLU A 150 -6.66 -20.07 -7.07
CA GLU A 150 -6.07 -21.03 -6.13
C GLU A 150 -6.84 -21.13 -4.81
N ALA A 151 -7.89 -20.31 -4.65
CA ALA A 151 -8.69 -20.28 -3.44
C ALA A 151 -9.63 -21.50 -3.35
N ASP A 152 -9.79 -22.02 -2.14
CA ASP A 152 -10.72 -23.12 -1.87
C ASP A 152 -12.18 -22.70 -2.13
N ASP A 153 -12.58 -21.50 -1.69
CA ASP A 153 -13.84 -20.85 -2.03
C ASP A 153 -13.61 -19.49 -2.72
N ILE A 154 -13.85 -19.44 -4.03
CA ILE A 154 -13.70 -18.22 -4.84
C ILE A 154 -14.62 -17.08 -4.38
N VAL A 155 -15.82 -17.38 -3.86
CA VAL A 155 -16.79 -16.35 -3.45
C VAL A 155 -16.29 -15.68 -2.18
N GLU A 156 -15.96 -16.48 -1.17
CA GLU A 156 -15.41 -15.99 0.10
C GLU A 156 -14.09 -15.26 -0.11
N TYR A 157 -13.21 -15.81 -0.96
CA TYR A 157 -11.96 -15.14 -1.34
C TYR A 157 -12.20 -13.79 -2.01
N THR A 158 -13.17 -13.71 -2.93
CA THR A 158 -13.48 -12.46 -3.63
C THR A 158 -14.02 -11.41 -2.66
N GLU A 159 -14.91 -11.80 -1.74
CA GLU A 159 -15.43 -10.90 -0.69
C GLU A 159 -14.30 -10.40 0.22
N ALA A 160 -13.47 -11.30 0.76
CA ALA A 160 -12.32 -10.95 1.57
C ALA A 160 -11.32 -10.05 0.82
N SER A 161 -11.10 -10.30 -0.48
CA SER A 161 -10.20 -9.49 -1.30
C SER A 161 -10.73 -8.06 -1.52
N ASN A 162 -12.04 -7.90 -1.68
CA ASN A 162 -12.67 -6.60 -1.84
C ASN A 162 -12.61 -5.78 -0.54
N GLU A 163 -12.89 -6.42 0.59
CA GLU A 163 -12.79 -5.79 1.91
C GLU A 163 -11.33 -5.43 2.23
N PHE A 164 -10.38 -6.33 1.95
CA PHE A 164 -8.95 -6.06 2.05
C PHE A 164 -8.56 -4.81 1.25
N GLU A 165 -8.94 -4.72 -0.03
CA GLU A 165 -8.63 -3.56 -0.87
C GLU A 165 -9.29 -2.27 -0.32
N ALA A 166 -10.55 -2.36 0.13
CA ALA A 166 -11.26 -1.22 0.71
C ALA A 166 -10.53 -0.66 1.94
N TYR A 167 -10.17 -1.52 2.90
CA TYR A 167 -9.44 -1.08 4.11
C TYR A 167 -8.02 -0.62 3.81
N LEU A 168 -7.32 -1.23 2.83
CA LEU A 168 -6.00 -0.76 2.39
C LEU A 168 -6.07 0.69 1.90
N PHE A 169 -7.03 1.02 1.05
CA PHE A 169 -7.17 2.38 0.52
C PHE A 169 -7.69 3.38 1.55
N GLN A 170 -8.54 2.96 2.49
CA GLN A 170 -8.96 3.82 3.61
C GLN A 170 -7.79 4.14 4.54
N ALA A 171 -6.99 3.12 4.91
CA ALA A 171 -5.80 3.28 5.72
C ALA A 171 -4.77 4.19 5.04
N GLU A 172 -4.51 3.98 3.75
CA GLU A 172 -3.60 4.82 2.97
C GLU A 172 -4.10 6.26 2.90
N GLY A 173 -5.38 6.48 2.60
CA GLY A 173 -5.96 7.81 2.51
C GLY A 173 -5.90 8.57 3.82
N ALA A 174 -6.20 7.90 4.95
CA ALA A 174 -6.09 8.51 6.28
C ALA A 174 -4.63 8.82 6.64
N ALA A 175 -3.69 7.91 6.36
CA ALA A 175 -2.26 8.14 6.58
C ALA A 175 -1.77 9.32 5.72
N TYR A 176 -2.13 9.38 4.43
CA TYR A 176 -1.78 10.47 3.54
C TYR A 176 -2.34 11.81 4.02
N GLN A 177 -3.62 11.86 4.40
CA GLN A 177 -4.26 13.08 4.92
C GLN A 177 -3.58 13.60 6.19
N SER A 178 -3.04 12.72 7.03
CA SER A 178 -2.35 13.13 8.27
C SER A 178 -1.16 14.05 8.01
N LEU A 179 -0.52 13.94 6.84
CA LEU A 179 0.62 14.77 6.44
C LEU A 179 0.26 16.24 6.18
N PHE A 180 -1.02 16.54 5.93
CA PHE A 180 -1.48 17.88 5.58
C PHE A 180 -2.43 18.47 6.62
N ALA A 181 -2.84 17.69 7.61
CA ALA A 181 -3.81 18.09 8.60
C ALA A 181 -3.34 19.29 9.46
N GLU A 182 -2.03 19.44 9.69
CA GLU A 182 -1.47 20.59 10.43
C GLU A 182 -1.60 21.93 9.69
N HIS A 183 -1.70 21.87 8.36
CA HIS A 183 -1.79 23.05 7.49
C HIS A 183 -3.21 23.29 6.96
N SER A 184 -4.16 22.46 7.38
CA SER A 184 -5.56 22.54 6.98
C SER A 184 -6.39 23.26 8.03
N SER A 185 -7.45 23.94 7.60
CA SER A 185 -8.49 24.48 8.50
C SER A 185 -9.51 23.41 8.94
N ALA A 186 -9.34 22.16 8.49
CA ALA A 186 -10.21 21.04 8.84
C ALA A 186 -10.11 20.67 10.33
N LYS A 187 -11.21 20.13 10.89
CA LYS A 187 -11.31 19.74 12.31
C LYS A 187 -10.44 18.53 12.69
N SER A 188 -9.91 17.81 11.70
CA SER A 188 -9.09 16.60 11.89
C SER A 188 -7.65 16.94 12.25
N THR A 189 -7.10 16.32 13.30
CA THR A 189 -5.68 16.40 13.65
C THR A 189 -4.90 15.25 13.00
N PRO A 190 -3.57 15.38 12.78
CA PRO A 190 -2.73 14.28 12.30
C PRO A 190 -2.90 13.01 13.14
N GLU A 191 -2.89 13.15 14.46
CA GLU A 191 -3.08 12.04 15.42
C GLU A 191 -4.44 11.35 15.22
N SER A 192 -5.51 12.12 15.01
CA SER A 192 -6.84 11.54 14.79
C SER A 192 -6.92 10.73 13.49
N LEU A 193 -6.23 11.19 12.44
CA LEU A 193 -6.17 10.50 11.14
C LEU A 193 -5.28 9.26 11.21
N LEU A 194 -4.14 9.33 11.90
CA LEU A 194 -3.28 8.17 12.14
C LEU A 194 -3.98 7.11 13.00
N LYS A 195 -4.85 7.51 13.93
CA LYS A 195 -5.69 6.58 14.69
C LYS A 195 -6.73 5.90 13.80
N THR A 196 -7.34 6.63 12.87
CA THR A 196 -8.24 6.07 11.85
C THR A 196 -7.49 5.07 10.96
N ALA A 197 -6.32 5.44 10.44
CA ALA A 197 -5.48 4.56 9.65
C ALA A 197 -5.14 3.25 10.41
N LYS A 198 -4.76 3.34 11.69
CA LYS A 198 -4.50 2.15 12.53
C LYS A 198 -5.71 1.21 12.59
N LYS A 199 -6.91 1.77 12.80
CA LYS A 199 -8.15 0.99 12.87
C LYS A 199 -8.40 0.24 11.56
N ASP A 200 -8.20 0.92 10.43
CA ASP A 200 -8.41 0.34 9.11
C ASP A 200 -7.34 -0.72 8.81
N ILE A 201 -6.09 -0.53 9.24
CA ILE A 201 -5.02 -1.55 9.13
C ILE A 201 -5.35 -2.80 9.95
N VAL A 202 -5.92 -2.64 11.16
CA VAL A 202 -6.37 -3.80 11.96
C VAL A 202 -7.47 -4.58 11.24
N ASN A 203 -8.39 -3.90 10.55
CA ASN A 203 -9.42 -4.58 9.77
C ASN A 203 -8.85 -5.22 8.51
N MET A 204 -8.02 -4.51 7.77
CA MET A 204 -7.27 -5.03 6.62
C MET A 204 -6.53 -6.33 6.98
N ARG A 205 -5.86 -6.36 8.14
CA ARG A 205 -5.12 -7.53 8.61
C ARG A 205 -5.99 -8.76 8.88
N LYS A 206 -7.26 -8.57 9.29
CA LYS A 206 -8.22 -9.67 9.45
C LYS A 206 -8.49 -10.32 8.10
N PHE A 207 -8.82 -9.52 7.09
CA PHE A 207 -9.07 -10.03 5.74
C PHE A 207 -7.81 -10.63 5.10
N MET A 208 -6.61 -10.15 5.42
CA MET A 208 -5.39 -10.86 5.01
C MET A 208 -5.27 -12.26 5.64
N GLY A 209 -5.81 -12.46 6.84
CA GLY A 209 -5.93 -13.76 7.49
C GLY A 209 -6.93 -14.65 6.75
N ASP A 210 -8.11 -14.12 6.44
CA ASP A 210 -9.16 -14.85 5.70
C ASP A 210 -8.63 -15.27 4.31
N LEU A 211 -7.94 -14.37 3.60
CA LEU A 211 -7.28 -14.68 2.33
C LEU A 211 -6.21 -15.78 2.48
N ALA A 212 -5.42 -15.75 3.56
CA ALA A 212 -4.40 -16.76 3.82
C ALA A 212 -5.02 -18.14 4.13
N GLU A 213 -6.14 -18.16 4.86
CA GLU A 213 -6.90 -19.38 5.17
C GLU A 213 -7.41 -20.05 3.89
N GLN A 214 -8.06 -19.28 3.01
CA GLN A 214 -8.57 -19.77 1.71
C GLN A 214 -7.48 -20.29 0.77
N LEU A 215 -6.23 -19.90 0.99
CA LEU A 215 -5.07 -20.31 0.19
C LEU A 215 -4.20 -21.36 0.89
N SER A 216 -4.62 -21.84 2.07
CA SER A 216 -3.85 -22.76 2.92
C SER A 216 -2.43 -22.25 3.25
N ILE A 217 -2.25 -20.92 3.34
CA ILE A 217 -0.99 -20.29 3.69
C ILE A 217 -0.84 -20.27 5.21
N LYS A 218 0.24 -20.87 5.72
CA LYS A 218 0.60 -20.77 7.13
C LYS A 218 1.26 -19.43 7.40
N VAL A 219 0.56 -18.60 8.17
CA VAL A 219 1.01 -17.31 8.67
C VAL A 219 1.67 -17.47 10.03
#